data_AF-A0A7V8JH10-F1
#
_entry.id   AF-A0A7V8JH10-F1
#
_cell.length_a   1.000
_cell.length_b   1.000
_cell.length_c   1.000
_cell.angle_alpha   90.00
_cell.angle_beta   90.00
_cell.angle_gamma   90.00
#
_symmetry.space_group_name_H-M   'P 1'
#
loop_
_entity.id
_entity.type
_entity.pdbx_description
1 polymer ?
#
loop_
_entity_poly.entity_id
_entity_poly.type
_entity_poly.pdbx_seq_one_letter_code
_entity_poly.pdbx_strand_id
1 'polypeptide(L)'
;MKLAALVFGGMTALSSFTAAANDDFNRTIDRFGIQFNNPFVVFKEGLSASCGAVNLGSLDTPQARAMYAALLTAKSTDGKVYHIGYAVNSDGTCSVTSLELQGS
;
A
#
# COMPACT_ATOMS: atom_id res chain seq x y z
N MET A 1 9.21 -22.56 -56.06
CA MET A 1 8.40 -22.88 -54.87
C MET A 1 9.33 -22.72 -53.67
N LYS A 2 9.12 -21.68 -52.84
CA LYS A 2 8.39 -21.77 -51.55
C LYS A 2 9.19 -22.64 -50.56
N LEU A 3 9.70 -22.21 -49.41
CA LEU A 3 9.28 -21.25 -48.38
C LEU A 3 10.49 -21.14 -47.41
N ALA A 4 11.13 -19.99 -47.18
CA ALA A 4 10.93 -19.14 -45.99
C ALA A 4 10.13 -19.87 -44.86
N ALA A 5 10.58 -20.02 -43.62
CA ALA A 5 10.99 -18.95 -42.74
C ALA A 5 10.88 -19.49 -41.30
N LEU A 6 11.70 -18.92 -40.41
CA LEU A 6 11.44 -18.68 -38.99
C LEU A 6 11.05 -19.88 -38.11
N VAL A 7 12.05 -20.46 -37.46
CA VAL A 7 11.92 -20.97 -36.09
C VAL A 7 12.07 -19.78 -35.14
N PHE A 8 10.98 -19.05 -34.93
CA PHE A 8 10.86 -18.06 -33.86
C PHE A 8 9.41 -18.08 -33.38
N GLY A 9 9.15 -18.85 -32.33
CA GLY A 9 7.82 -18.92 -31.76
C GLY A 9 7.88 -19.64 -30.43
N GLY A 10 8.01 -18.88 -29.34
CA GLY A 10 7.85 -19.47 -28.01
C GLY A 10 8.59 -18.80 -26.86
N MET A 11 8.98 -17.51 -26.94
CA MET A 11 9.18 -16.76 -25.70
C MET A 11 7.81 -16.25 -25.25
N THR A 12 7.10 -17.10 -24.51
CA THR A 12 5.99 -16.65 -23.67
C THR A 12 6.56 -15.73 -22.61
N ALA A 13 6.50 -14.42 -22.86
CA ALA A 13 6.74 -13.41 -21.85
C ALA A 13 5.70 -13.59 -20.75
N LEU A 14 6.10 -14.16 -19.62
CA LEU A 14 5.36 -14.00 -18.37
C LEU A 14 5.45 -12.52 -18.02
N SER A 15 4.45 -11.75 -18.44
CA SER A 15 4.24 -10.39 -17.98
C SER A 15 3.88 -10.49 -16.49
N SER A 16 4.88 -10.38 -15.62
CA SER A 16 4.70 -10.22 -14.19
C SER A 16 3.93 -8.93 -13.95
N PHE A 17 2.62 -9.01 -13.75
CA PHE A 17 1.82 -7.89 -13.27
C PHE A 17 2.24 -7.62 -11.83
N THR A 18 3.23 -6.76 -11.64
CA THR A 18 3.45 -6.12 -10.35
C THR A 18 2.21 -5.29 -10.08
N ALA A 19 1.44 -5.64 -9.04
CA ALA A 19 0.37 -4.77 -8.56
C ALA A 19 0.97 -3.37 -8.36
N ALA A 20 0.47 -2.39 -9.11
CA ALA A 20 0.97 -1.03 -9.03
C ALA A 20 0.67 -0.53 -7.62
N ALA A 21 1.70 -0.37 -6.81
CA ALA A 21 1.57 0.32 -5.55
C ALA A 21 1.26 1.79 -5.86
N ASN A 22 0.25 2.32 -5.18
CA ASN A 22 -0.05 3.74 -5.12
C ASN A 22 0.80 4.36 -4.01
N ASP A 23 1.42 5.49 -4.32
CA ASP A 23 2.27 6.22 -3.39
C ASP A 23 1.66 7.59 -3.10
N ASP A 24 1.45 7.88 -1.81
CA ASP A 24 1.05 9.20 -1.34
C ASP A 24 2.06 9.75 -0.34
N PHE A 25 2.29 11.05 -0.42
CA PHE A 25 3.26 11.75 0.41
C PHE A 25 2.59 12.82 1.28
N ASN A 26 3.21 13.09 2.44
CA ASN A 26 2.84 14.15 3.37
C ASN A 26 1.35 14.15 3.73
N ARG A 27 0.82 12.98 4.12
CA ARG A 27 -0.58 12.82 4.49
C ARG A 27 -0.80 12.98 5.98
N THR A 28 -1.83 13.73 6.35
CA THR A 28 -2.20 13.96 7.74
C THR A 28 -3.20 12.90 8.18
N ILE A 29 -2.88 12.16 9.24
CA ILE A 29 -3.75 11.17 9.85
C ILE A 29 -5.00 11.88 10.38
N ASP A 30 -6.16 11.56 9.81
CA ASP A 30 -7.46 11.95 10.34
C ASP A 30 -7.76 11.09 11.57
N ARG A 31 -7.89 9.79 11.33
CA ARG A 31 -8.15 8.76 12.35
C ARG A 31 -7.48 7.44 11.99
N PHE A 32 -7.23 6.63 13.00
CA PHE A 32 -6.77 5.26 12.85
C PHE A 32 -7.46 4.41 13.91
N GLY A 33 -7.52 3.10 13.70
CA GLY A 33 -8.19 2.19 14.61
C GLY A 33 -7.92 0.75 14.23
N ILE A 34 -8.63 -0.18 14.87
CA ILE A 34 -8.52 -1.60 14.62
C ILE A 34 -9.93 -2.14 14.38
N GLN A 35 -10.09 -2.93 13.31
CA GLN A 35 -11.33 -3.62 13.00
C GLN A 35 -11.03 -5.10 12.76
N PHE A 36 -11.64 -5.99 13.55
CA PHE A 36 -11.41 -7.45 13.44
C PHE A 36 -9.92 -7.85 13.40
N ASN A 37 -9.11 -7.32 14.32
CA ASN A 37 -7.66 -7.52 14.39
C ASN A 37 -6.82 -6.92 13.24
N ASN A 38 -7.45 -6.16 12.33
CA ASN A 38 -6.79 -5.46 11.23
C ASN A 38 -6.78 -3.95 11.50
N PRO A 39 -5.65 -3.37 11.91
CA PRO A 39 -5.45 -1.94 11.99
C PRO A 39 -5.69 -1.25 10.64
N PHE A 40 -6.21 -0.03 10.70
CA PHE A 40 -6.39 0.83 9.55
C PHE A 40 -6.04 2.28 9.86
N VAL A 41 -5.76 3.05 8.81
CA VAL A 41 -5.53 4.49 8.85
C VAL A 41 -6.36 5.22 7.79
N VAL A 42 -6.85 6.40 8.15
CA VAL A 42 -7.59 7.33 7.29
C VAL A 42 -6.87 8.67 7.32
N PHE A 43 -6.73 9.29 6.15
CA PHE A 43 -6.04 10.56 5.98
C PHE A 43 -7.03 11.68 5.63
N LYS A 44 -6.73 12.92 6.05
CA LYS A 44 -7.60 14.09 5.84
C LYS A 44 -7.66 14.53 4.38
N GLU A 45 -6.51 14.52 3.71
CA GLU A 45 -6.36 14.95 2.32
C GLU A 45 -6.91 13.93 1.31
N GLY A 46 -7.32 12.75 1.80
CA GLY A 46 -7.65 11.61 0.96
C GLY A 46 -6.42 10.94 0.35
N LEU A 47 -6.66 9.84 -0.35
CA LEU A 47 -5.66 9.04 -1.04
C LEU A 47 -5.76 9.28 -2.54
N SER A 48 -4.65 9.15 -3.25
CA SER A 48 -4.60 9.29 -4.71
C SER A 48 -5.41 8.20 -5.43
N ALA A 49 -5.49 7.00 -4.85
CA ALA A 49 -6.42 5.97 -5.27
C ALA A 49 -7.74 6.06 -4.49
N SER A 50 -8.82 5.58 -5.11
CA SER A 50 -10.14 5.53 -4.48
C SER A 50 -10.18 4.47 -3.38
N CYS A 51 -9.72 4.83 -2.18
CA CYS A 51 -9.97 4.07 -0.96
C CYS A 51 -10.19 4.96 0.24
N GLY A 52 -11.15 4.55 1.09
CA GLY A 52 -11.53 5.31 2.28
C GLY A 52 -10.58 5.11 3.47
N ALA A 53 -9.90 3.96 3.55
CA ALA A 53 -8.95 3.62 4.59
C ALA A 53 -7.89 2.66 4.05
N VAL A 54 -6.65 2.76 4.56
CA VAL A 54 -5.57 1.81 4.30
C VAL A 54 -5.47 0.83 5.46
N ASN A 55 -5.60 -0.46 5.16
CA ASN A 55 -5.41 -1.56 6.10
C ASN A 55 -3.92 -1.89 6.23
N LEU A 56 -3.43 -2.05 7.46
CA LEU A 56 -2.01 -2.31 7.73
C LEU A 56 -1.68 -3.82 7.81
N GLY A 57 -2.68 -4.68 7.62
CA GLY A 57 -2.57 -6.13 7.83
C GLY A 57 -3.00 -6.55 9.24
N SER A 58 -2.86 -7.84 9.54
CA SER A 58 -3.25 -8.40 10.85
C SER A 58 -2.21 -8.09 11.94
N LEU A 59 -2.66 -7.69 13.13
CA LEU A 59 -1.82 -7.51 14.33
C LEU A 59 -1.15 -8.80 14.80
N ASP A 60 -1.48 -9.96 14.24
CA ASP A 60 -0.75 -11.20 14.48
C ASP A 60 0.66 -11.15 13.87
N THR A 61 0.85 -10.31 12.85
CA THR A 61 2.14 -10.11 12.19
C THR A 61 2.98 -9.03 12.90
N PRO A 62 4.28 -9.28 13.15
CA PRO A 62 5.18 -8.25 13.69
C PRO A 62 5.20 -6.95 12.88
N GLN A 63 5.06 -7.06 11.56
CA GLN A 63 5.08 -5.96 10.61
C GLN A 63 3.90 -5.02 10.84
N ALA A 64 2.66 -5.54 10.91
CA ALA A 64 1.49 -4.71 11.16
C ALA A 64 1.54 -4.06 12.55
N ARG A 65 2.05 -4.75 13.57
CA ARG A 65 2.27 -4.19 14.91
C ARG A 65 3.26 -3.02 14.88
N ALA A 66 4.37 -3.17 14.16
CA ALA A 66 5.37 -2.11 14.01
C ALA A 66 4.80 -0.89 13.27
N MET A 67 4.06 -1.10 12.18
CA MET A 67 3.42 -0.01 11.43
C MET A 67 2.36 0.70 12.27
N TYR A 68 1.53 -0.05 13.00
CA TYR A 68 0.53 0.53 13.88
C TYR A 68 1.15 1.36 15.01
N ALA A 69 2.23 0.86 15.63
CA ALA A 69 2.99 1.61 16.63
C ALA A 69 3.64 2.88 16.03
N ALA A 70 4.17 2.78 14.81
CA ALA A 70 4.71 3.93 14.09
C ALA A 70 3.63 5.00 13.88
N LEU A 71 2.45 4.64 13.40
CA LEU A 71 1.34 5.59 13.23
C LEU A 71 0.86 6.21 14.54
N LEU A 72 0.88 5.45 15.64
CA LEU A 72 0.56 5.97 16.97
C LEU A 72 1.56 7.07 17.37
N THR A 73 2.85 6.83 17.15
CA THR A 73 3.91 7.84 17.36
C THR A 73 3.72 9.06 16.47
N ALA A 74 3.46 8.84 15.17
CA ALA A 74 3.21 9.92 14.21
C ALA A 74 2.00 10.78 14.61
N LYS A 75 0.91 10.18 15.13
CA LYS A 75 -0.25 10.93 15.63
C LYS A 75 0.12 11.82 16.82
N SER A 76 1.02 11.36 17.68
CA SER A 76 1.39 12.08 18.90
C SER A 76 2.26 13.31 18.66
N THR A 77 2.99 13.36 17.54
CA THR A 77 3.87 14.48 17.18
C THR A 77 3.13 15.51 16.32
N ASP A 78 3.10 15.30 15.00
CA ASP A 78 2.55 16.23 14.01
C ASP A 78 1.34 15.66 13.26
N GLY A 79 1.00 14.39 13.52
CA GLY A 79 -0.07 13.69 12.84
C GLY A 79 0.23 13.40 11.37
N LYS A 80 1.48 13.48 10.92
CA LYS A 80 1.85 13.32 9.51
C LYS A 80 2.59 12.02 9.24
N VAL A 81 2.23 11.41 8.10
CA VAL A 81 2.95 10.31 7.47
C VAL A 81 3.68 10.88 6.27
N TYR A 82 5.00 10.67 6.19
CA TYR A 82 5.82 11.21 5.11
C TYR A 82 5.53 10.51 3.79
N HIS A 83 5.47 9.17 3.83
CA HIS A 83 5.14 8.35 2.68
C HIS A 83 4.28 7.16 3.10
N ILE A 84 3.22 6.90 2.33
CA ILE A 84 2.38 5.71 2.42
C ILE A 84 2.30 5.09 1.03
N GLY A 85 2.84 3.87 0.91
CA GLY A 85 2.64 3.01 -0.24
C GLY A 85 1.51 2.03 0.06
N TYR A 86 0.60 1.82 -0.88
CA TYR A 86 -0.51 0.89 -0.70
C TYR A 86 -0.99 0.32 -2.04
N ALA A 87 -1.55 -0.89 -2.02
CA ALA A 87 -2.16 -1.51 -3.18
C ALA A 87 -3.69 -1.50 -3.03
N VAL A 88 -4.39 -1.14 -4.12
CA VAL A 88 -5.85 -1.30 -4.21
C VAL A 88 -6.12 -2.75 -4.63
N ASN A 89 -6.78 -3.49 -3.74
CA ASN A 89 -7.20 -4.87 -3.98
C ASN A 89 -8.45 -4.92 -4.86
N SER A 90 -8.73 -6.09 -5.44
CA SER A 90 -9.89 -6.31 -6.31
C SER A 90 -11.25 -6.15 -5.61
N ASP A 91 -11.28 -6.24 -4.27
CA ASP A 91 -12.45 -6.02 -3.42
C ASP A 91 -12.65 -4.53 -3.05
N GLY A 92 -11.81 -3.63 -3.57
CA GLY A 92 -11.85 -2.20 -3.29
C GLY A 92 -11.19 -1.80 -1.97
N THR A 93 -10.57 -2.73 -1.24
CA THR A 93 -9.80 -2.41 -0.04
C THR A 93 -8.39 -1.93 -0.41
N CYS A 94 -7.79 -1.10 0.44
CA CYS A 94 -6.39 -0.71 0.31
C CYS A 94 -5.55 -1.42 1.36
N SER A 95 -4.48 -2.09 0.94
CA SER A 95 -3.50 -2.72 1.83
C SER A 95 -2.18 -1.97 1.77
N VAL A 96 -1.60 -1.66 2.93
CA VAL A 96 -0.29 -1.01 2.99
C VAL A 96 0.78 -1.91 2.38
N THR A 97 1.70 -1.30 1.64
CA THR A 97 2.92 -1.93 1.12
C THR A 97 4.17 -1.32 1.73
N SER A 98 4.13 -0.02 2.06
CA SER A 98 5.22 0.68 2.75
C SER A 98 4.68 1.83 3.60
N LEU A 99 5.38 2.14 4.68
CA LEU A 99 5.07 3.26 5.57
C LEU A 99 6.36 3.91 6.01
N GLU A 100 6.51 5.20 5.76
CA GLU A 100 7.64 6.02 6.22
C GLU A 100 7.13 7.22 7.02
N LEU A 101 7.77 7.44 8.17
CA LEU A 101 7.50 8.59 9.02
C LEU A 101 8.61 9.62 8.88
N GLN A 102 8.25 10.90 8.96
CA GLN A 102 9.23 11.96 9.01
C GLN A 102 9.97 11.88 10.35
N GLY A 103 11.29 11.64 10.31
CA GLY A 103 12.14 11.71 11.49
C GLY A 103 12.19 13.16 12.00
N SER A 104 11.97 13.33 13.31
CA SER A 104 12.15 14.59 14.04
C SER A 104 13.62 14.97 14.15
#